data_AF-A0A536SDN3-F1
#
_entry.id   AF-A0A536SDN3-F1
#
_cell.length_a   1.000
_cell.length_b   1.000
_cell.length_c   1.000
_cell.angle_alpha   90.00
_cell.angle_beta   90.00
_cell.angle_gamma   90.00
#
_symmetry.space_group_name_H-M   'P 1'
#
loop_
_entity.id
_entity.type
_entity.pdbx_description
1 polymer ?
#
loop_
_entity_poly.entity_id
_entity_poly.type
_entity_poly.pdbx_seq_one_letter_code
_entity_poly.pdbx_strand_id
1 'polypeptide(L)'
;FVASQPALRNRVGGAWDAIEKAQQVYRGIEAQYSAIEQARAFTGRYFGYARALVRGAEERAKPDADRLPELNDSRLPELEQRLFSTAPIYPEYETMRLSWSLTKMRELLGADDPFVRVVLGRKSPEQLAAEWIAATRLGDPAVRRSLWAGGKEAIAGSDDPFIKLASAVDTAARAIRKRYEREVEAVVQKNTELIAQARFARHGTSAYPDATFTLRLSYGEVAGWSEGGRKIPPFTDIAGAFARETAADPFALPASWHAAKGRLDLGQRFNFVTTNDIIGGNSGSPMINRAGEIVGLIFDGNIHSLGGAFWFDPRTNRAVAVHSGAILESLGKVYGATDLAREIMGQ
;
A
#
# COMPACT_ATOMS: atom_id res chain seq x y z
N PHE A 1 -5.27 35.08 7.92
CA PHE A 1 -6.01 35.05 6.64
C PHE A 1 -7.48 34.71 6.85
N VAL A 2 -7.85 33.47 7.23
CA VAL A 2 -9.27 33.12 7.45
C VAL A 2 -9.93 34.02 8.48
N ALA A 3 -9.31 34.20 9.65
CA ALA A 3 -9.85 35.03 10.73
C ALA A 3 -10.05 36.50 10.34
N SER A 4 -9.31 37.02 9.35
CA SER A 4 -9.41 38.41 8.89
C SER A 4 -10.48 38.63 7.81
N GLN A 5 -11.23 37.60 7.42
CA GLN A 5 -12.29 37.68 6.40
C GLN A 5 -13.62 37.16 6.94
N PRO A 6 -14.60 38.02 7.27
CA PRO A 6 -15.84 37.59 7.94
C PRO A 6 -16.62 36.50 7.21
N ALA A 7 -16.83 36.64 5.89
CA ALA A 7 -17.56 35.64 5.09
C ALA A 7 -16.83 34.29 5.07
N LEU A 8 -15.50 34.30 4.92
CA LEU A 8 -14.70 33.08 4.90
C LEU A 8 -14.67 32.43 6.29
N ARG A 9 -14.45 33.22 7.35
CA ARG A 9 -14.49 32.76 8.75
C ARG A 9 -15.81 32.07 9.08
N ASN A 10 -16.94 32.64 8.68
CA ASN A 10 -18.26 32.04 8.94
C ASN A 10 -18.43 30.69 8.24
N ARG A 11 -17.82 30.50 7.06
CA ARG A 11 -17.92 29.26 6.28
C ARG A 11 -16.94 28.17 6.73
N VAL A 12 -15.69 28.52 7.04
CA VAL A 12 -14.59 27.54 7.24
C VAL A 12 -13.98 27.56 8.63
N GLY A 13 -14.31 28.55 9.48
CA GLY A 13 -13.60 28.80 10.74
C GLY A 13 -13.58 27.62 11.71
N GLY A 14 -14.63 26.80 11.73
CA GLY A 14 -14.72 25.61 12.60
C GLY A 14 -14.13 24.32 12.01
N ALA A 15 -13.57 24.36 10.79
CA ALA A 15 -13.13 23.15 10.10
C ALA A 15 -11.96 22.44 10.82
N TRP A 16 -10.99 23.22 11.32
CA TRP A 16 -9.84 22.68 12.06
C TRP A 16 -10.28 22.01 13.37
N ASP A 17 -11.11 22.68 14.17
CA ASP A 17 -11.62 22.13 15.43
C ASP A 17 -12.45 20.85 15.21
N ALA A 18 -13.20 20.78 14.11
CA ALA A 18 -13.96 19.59 13.76
C ALA A 18 -13.04 18.40 13.42
N ILE A 19 -11.97 18.65 12.67
CA ILE A 19 -10.95 17.62 12.38
C ILE A 19 -10.23 17.21 13.67
N GLU A 20 -9.86 18.16 14.53
CA GLU A 20 -9.22 17.84 15.81
C GLU A 20 -10.09 16.91 16.67
N LYS A 21 -11.37 17.22 16.81
CA LYS A 21 -12.33 16.36 17.53
C LYS A 21 -12.46 14.98 16.90
N ALA A 22 -12.55 14.91 15.57
CA ALA A 22 -12.59 13.63 14.85
C ALA A 22 -11.33 12.78 15.11
N GLN A 23 -10.15 13.40 15.14
CA GLN A 23 -8.88 12.72 15.46
C GLN A 23 -8.83 12.25 16.92
N GLN A 24 -9.41 12.98 17.87
CA GLN A 24 -9.56 12.52 19.26
C GLN A 24 -10.47 11.29 19.33
N VAL A 25 -11.59 11.28 18.60
CA VAL A 25 -12.46 10.09 18.48
C VAL A 25 -11.68 8.92 17.91
N TYR A 26 -10.93 9.14 16.81
CA TYR A 26 -10.12 8.10 16.19
C TYR A 26 -9.12 7.49 17.17
N ARG A 27 -8.36 8.31 17.91
CA ARG A 27 -7.43 7.83 18.94
C ARG A 27 -8.11 6.94 19.98
N GLY A 28 -9.35 7.24 20.35
CA GLY A 28 -10.13 6.44 21.29
C GLY A 28 -10.60 5.09 20.74
N ILE A 29 -10.67 4.92 19.42
CA ILE A 29 -11.16 3.69 18.78
C ILE A 29 -10.10 2.96 17.94
N GLU A 30 -8.90 3.54 17.76
CA GLU A 30 -7.89 3.07 16.82
C GLU A 30 -7.53 1.61 17.08
N ALA A 31 -7.23 1.25 18.32
CA ALA A 31 -6.86 -0.11 18.69
C ALA A 31 -7.92 -1.14 18.28
N GLN A 32 -9.20 -0.86 18.58
CA GLN A 32 -10.33 -1.73 18.23
C GLN A 32 -10.57 -1.75 16.71
N TYR A 33 -10.58 -0.59 16.06
CA TYR A 33 -10.78 -0.49 14.61
C TYR A 33 -9.68 -1.24 13.84
N SER A 34 -8.43 -1.08 14.27
CA SER A 34 -7.23 -1.72 13.73
C SER A 34 -7.26 -3.25 13.93
N ALA A 35 -7.54 -3.72 15.14
CA ALA A 35 -7.61 -5.14 15.44
C ALA A 35 -8.77 -5.84 14.69
N ILE A 36 -9.96 -5.23 14.73
CA ILE A 36 -11.22 -5.87 14.33
C ILE A 36 -11.52 -5.64 12.83
N GLU A 37 -11.81 -4.39 12.45
CA GLU A 37 -12.22 -4.08 11.06
C GLU A 37 -11.04 -4.16 10.10
N GLN A 38 -9.86 -3.63 10.45
CA GLN A 38 -8.67 -3.77 9.59
C GLN A 38 -8.04 -5.17 9.65
N ALA A 39 -8.65 -6.11 10.38
CA ALA A 39 -8.21 -7.50 10.50
C ALA A 39 -6.80 -7.70 11.09
N ARG A 40 -6.20 -6.71 11.75
CA ARG A 40 -4.82 -6.89 12.26
C ARG A 40 -4.72 -7.95 13.36
N ALA A 41 -5.83 -8.33 13.99
CA ALA A 41 -5.89 -9.46 14.91
C ALA A 41 -5.77 -10.85 14.22
N PHE A 42 -6.03 -10.91 12.92
CA PHE A 42 -6.21 -12.17 12.18
C PHE A 42 -5.33 -12.19 10.92
N THR A 43 -4.04 -11.86 11.06
CA THR A 43 -3.15 -11.77 9.90
C THR A 43 -2.95 -13.15 9.29
N GLY A 44 -3.25 -13.27 8.01
CA GLY A 44 -3.18 -14.53 7.28
C GLY A 44 -4.12 -14.54 6.08
N ARG A 45 -3.91 -15.45 5.13
CA ARG A 45 -4.73 -15.57 3.92
C ARG A 45 -6.09 -16.18 4.21
N TYR A 46 -6.14 -17.19 5.08
CA TYR A 46 -7.39 -17.93 5.35
C TYR A 46 -8.50 -17.05 5.90
N PHE A 47 -8.20 -16.20 6.88
CA PHE A 47 -9.19 -15.27 7.43
C PHE A 47 -9.60 -14.20 6.41
N GLY A 48 -8.66 -13.71 5.58
CA GLY A 48 -8.97 -12.81 4.48
C GLY A 48 -9.98 -13.42 3.49
N TYR A 49 -9.80 -14.70 3.12
CA TYR A 49 -10.76 -15.42 2.30
C TYR A 49 -12.09 -15.62 3.01
N ALA A 50 -12.07 -16.06 4.27
CA ALA A 50 -13.29 -16.30 5.03
C ALA A 50 -14.15 -15.04 5.16
N ARG A 51 -13.53 -13.90 5.46
CA ARG A 51 -14.24 -12.61 5.53
C ARG A 51 -14.81 -12.20 4.18
N ALA A 52 -14.05 -12.35 3.11
CA ALA A 52 -14.55 -12.07 1.75
C ALA A 52 -15.75 -12.95 1.39
N LEU A 53 -15.72 -14.24 1.76
CA LEU A 53 -16.81 -15.19 1.55
C LEU A 53 -18.06 -14.83 2.37
N VAL A 54 -17.90 -14.58 3.67
CA VAL A 54 -18.98 -14.21 4.59
C VAL A 54 -19.64 -12.90 4.16
N ARG A 55 -18.86 -11.83 3.98
CA ARG A 55 -19.39 -10.53 3.53
C ARG A 55 -19.94 -10.62 2.12
N GLY A 56 -19.28 -11.34 1.22
CA GLY A 56 -19.72 -11.50 -0.16
C GLY A 56 -21.10 -12.15 -0.26
N ALA A 57 -21.38 -13.18 0.56
CA ALA A 57 -22.70 -13.81 0.62
C ALA A 57 -23.82 -12.84 1.05
N GLU A 58 -23.51 -11.87 1.90
CA GLU A 58 -24.47 -10.84 2.31
C GLU A 58 -24.60 -9.69 1.32
N GLU A 59 -23.47 -9.11 0.89
CA GLU A 59 -23.44 -7.92 0.05
C GLU A 59 -23.92 -8.21 -1.37
N ARG A 60 -23.60 -9.37 -1.95
CA ARG A 60 -24.05 -9.73 -3.31
C ARG A 60 -25.57 -9.88 -3.43
N ALA A 61 -26.29 -10.04 -2.31
CA ALA A 61 -27.75 -10.07 -2.29
C ALA A 61 -28.39 -8.68 -2.28
N LYS A 62 -27.59 -7.61 -2.15
CA LYS A 62 -28.06 -6.21 -2.14
C LYS A 62 -27.90 -5.57 -3.52
N PRO A 63 -28.68 -4.50 -3.81
CA PRO A 63 -28.38 -3.60 -4.92
C PRO A 63 -26.95 -3.08 -4.83
N ASP A 64 -26.28 -2.89 -5.97
CA ASP A 64 -24.85 -2.54 -6.01
C ASP A 64 -24.51 -1.27 -5.21
N ALA A 65 -25.38 -0.25 -5.28
CA ALA A 65 -25.22 1.02 -4.56
C ALA A 65 -25.28 0.89 -3.02
N ASP A 66 -25.87 -0.20 -2.51
CA ASP A 66 -26.02 -0.46 -1.08
C ASP A 66 -24.95 -1.41 -0.53
N ARG A 67 -24.03 -1.87 -1.39
CA ARG A 67 -22.94 -2.77 -1.00
C ARG A 67 -21.80 -2.03 -0.33
N LEU A 68 -21.01 -2.76 0.43
CA LEU A 68 -19.68 -2.28 0.80
C LEU A 68 -18.87 -1.95 -0.48
N PRO A 69 -18.12 -0.83 -0.53
CA PRO A 69 -17.39 -0.41 -1.72
C PRO A 69 -16.46 -1.47 -2.30
N GLU A 70 -15.81 -2.27 -1.46
CA GLU A 70 -14.93 -3.37 -1.86
C GLU A 70 -15.67 -4.59 -2.46
N LEU A 71 -17.00 -4.62 -2.41
CA LEU A 71 -17.88 -5.70 -2.86
C LEU A 71 -18.89 -5.24 -3.93
N ASN A 72 -18.69 -4.04 -4.48
CA ASN A 72 -19.45 -3.58 -5.64
C ASN A 72 -19.05 -4.36 -6.91
N ASP A 73 -19.91 -4.31 -7.94
CA ASP A 73 -19.75 -5.08 -9.17
C ASP A 73 -18.41 -4.80 -9.88
N SER A 74 -17.92 -3.55 -9.83
CA SER A 74 -16.63 -3.18 -10.42
C SER A 74 -15.42 -3.79 -9.72
N ARG A 75 -15.55 -4.18 -8.43
CA ARG A 75 -14.48 -4.77 -7.62
C ARG A 75 -14.53 -6.30 -7.56
N LEU A 76 -15.68 -6.91 -7.86
CA LEU A 76 -15.85 -8.36 -7.80
C LEU A 76 -14.84 -9.15 -8.65
N PRO A 77 -14.49 -8.77 -9.90
CA PRO A 77 -13.53 -9.55 -10.68
C PRO A 77 -12.16 -9.69 -10.01
N GLU A 78 -11.64 -8.60 -9.43
CA GLU A 78 -10.36 -8.60 -8.72
C GLU A 78 -10.45 -9.44 -7.43
N LEU A 79 -11.56 -9.30 -6.69
CA LEU A 79 -11.80 -10.07 -5.49
C LEU A 79 -11.89 -11.57 -5.78
N GLU A 80 -12.61 -11.97 -6.82
CA GLU A 80 -12.75 -13.36 -7.26
C GLU A 80 -11.41 -13.93 -7.72
N GLN A 81 -10.61 -13.17 -8.48
CA GLN A 81 -9.26 -13.59 -8.87
C GLN A 81 -8.40 -13.89 -7.63
N ARG A 82 -8.46 -13.04 -6.60
CA ARG A 82 -7.73 -13.25 -5.34
C ARG A 82 -8.27 -14.45 -4.57
N LEU A 83 -9.60 -14.54 -4.45
CA LEU A 83 -10.29 -15.60 -3.73
C LEU A 83 -10.09 -16.97 -4.38
N PHE A 84 -9.90 -17.03 -5.70
CA PHE A 84 -9.73 -18.28 -6.44
C PHE A 84 -8.30 -18.56 -6.88
N SER A 85 -7.35 -17.76 -6.40
CA SER A 85 -5.94 -17.95 -6.67
C SER A 85 -5.48 -19.33 -6.20
N THR A 86 -4.74 -20.02 -7.07
CA THR A 86 -4.06 -21.29 -6.81
C THR A 86 -2.68 -21.10 -6.18
N ALA A 87 -2.30 -19.87 -5.86
CA ALA A 87 -1.01 -19.58 -5.24
C ALA A 87 -0.85 -20.40 -3.94
N PRO A 88 0.30 -21.06 -3.73
CA PRO A 88 0.50 -21.96 -2.62
C PRO A 88 0.35 -21.22 -1.28
N ILE A 89 -0.34 -21.85 -0.34
CA ILE A 89 -0.46 -21.40 1.04
C ILE A 89 0.37 -22.35 1.90
N TYR A 90 1.26 -21.79 2.71
CA TYR A 90 2.20 -22.55 3.55
C TYR A 90 1.64 -22.58 4.98
N PRO A 91 1.07 -23.71 5.45
CA PRO A 91 0.38 -23.78 6.73
C PRO A 91 1.26 -23.36 7.92
N GLU A 92 2.55 -23.67 7.89
CA GLU A 92 3.49 -23.32 8.96
C GLU A 92 3.67 -21.80 9.07
N TYR A 93 3.80 -21.13 7.93
CA TYR A 93 3.90 -19.66 7.87
C TYR A 93 2.59 -18.99 8.31
N GLU A 94 1.45 -19.52 7.86
CA GLU A 94 0.14 -19.00 8.28
C GLU A 94 -0.12 -19.23 9.78
N THR A 95 0.33 -20.36 10.34
CA THR A 95 0.27 -20.66 11.78
C THR A 95 1.08 -19.65 12.58
N MET A 96 2.32 -19.37 12.17
CA MET A 96 3.18 -18.35 12.80
C MET A 96 2.52 -16.97 12.76
N ARG A 97 2.03 -16.54 11.59
CA ARG A 97 1.40 -15.22 11.43
C ARG A 97 0.15 -15.06 12.27
N LEU A 98 -0.73 -16.05 12.27
CA LEU A 98 -1.96 -16.03 13.04
C LEU A 98 -1.68 -16.06 14.54
N SER A 99 -0.76 -16.91 15.00
CA SER A 99 -0.35 -16.96 16.41
C SER A 99 0.15 -15.59 16.86
N TRP A 100 1.03 -14.98 16.07
CA TRP A 100 1.57 -13.65 16.34
C TRP A 100 0.46 -12.59 16.40
N SER A 101 -0.44 -12.55 15.43
CA SER A 101 -1.50 -11.52 15.40
C SER A 101 -2.52 -11.67 16.52
N LEU A 102 -2.87 -12.91 16.88
CA LEU A 102 -3.73 -13.19 18.03
C LEU A 102 -3.06 -12.78 19.36
N THR A 103 -1.76 -13.00 19.49
CA THR A 103 -0.97 -12.50 20.63
C THR A 103 -0.96 -10.97 20.66
N LYS A 104 -0.73 -10.30 19.51
CA LYS A 104 -0.75 -8.84 19.42
C LYS A 104 -2.12 -8.25 19.70
N MET A 105 -3.20 -8.90 19.29
CA MET A 105 -4.55 -8.50 19.66
C MET A 105 -4.74 -8.51 21.18
N ARG A 106 -4.32 -9.59 21.86
CA ARG A 106 -4.42 -9.70 23.32
C ARG A 106 -3.55 -8.67 24.05
N GLU A 107 -2.35 -8.37 23.54
CA GLU A 107 -1.49 -7.31 24.08
C GLU A 107 -2.11 -5.92 23.89
N LEU A 108 -2.67 -5.66 22.71
CA LEU A 108 -3.22 -4.35 22.33
C LEU A 108 -4.54 -4.02 23.05
N LEU A 109 -5.45 -4.98 23.13
CA LEU A 109 -6.78 -4.78 23.71
C LEU A 109 -6.85 -5.16 25.19
N GLY A 110 -5.94 -6.02 25.66
CA GLY A 110 -5.95 -6.60 27.00
C GLY A 110 -6.75 -7.91 27.07
N ALA A 111 -6.37 -8.77 28.03
CA ALA A 111 -6.96 -10.11 28.17
C ALA A 111 -8.44 -10.10 28.63
N ASP A 112 -8.89 -9.01 29.25
CA ASP A 112 -10.26 -8.85 29.75
C ASP A 112 -11.21 -8.24 28.72
N ASP A 113 -10.70 -7.80 27.57
CA ASP A 113 -11.53 -7.22 26.52
C ASP A 113 -12.55 -8.25 26.01
N PRO A 114 -13.84 -7.88 25.87
CA PRO A 114 -14.88 -8.80 25.41
C PRO A 114 -14.58 -9.43 24.05
N PHE A 115 -13.98 -8.68 23.12
CA PHE A 115 -13.59 -9.19 21.81
C PHE A 115 -12.50 -10.26 21.93
N VAL A 116 -11.50 -10.02 22.78
CA VAL A 116 -10.42 -10.99 23.05
C VAL A 116 -10.99 -12.27 23.64
N ARG A 117 -11.95 -12.17 24.56
CA ARG A 117 -12.62 -13.35 25.15
C ARG A 117 -13.48 -14.12 24.13
N VAL A 118 -14.18 -13.42 23.23
CA VAL A 118 -14.94 -14.05 22.14
C VAL A 118 -14.02 -14.82 21.18
N VAL A 119 -12.87 -14.23 20.84
CA VAL A 119 -11.93 -14.84 19.88
C VAL A 119 -11.11 -15.96 20.50
N LEU A 120 -10.51 -15.74 21.67
CA LEU A 120 -9.56 -16.69 22.27
C LEU A 120 -10.24 -17.75 23.16
N GLY A 121 -11.40 -17.42 23.74
CA GLY A 121 -12.05 -18.26 24.73
C GLY A 121 -11.10 -18.66 25.86
N ARG A 122 -10.82 -19.96 25.99
CA ARG A 122 -9.92 -20.53 27.00
C ARG A 122 -8.57 -21.01 26.42
N LYS A 123 -8.30 -20.77 25.15
CA LYS A 123 -7.11 -21.28 24.46
C LYS A 123 -6.07 -20.19 24.26
N SER A 124 -4.80 -20.60 24.18
CA SER A 124 -3.74 -19.67 23.80
C SER A 124 -3.82 -19.31 22.30
N PRO A 125 -3.28 -18.15 21.89
CA PRO A 125 -3.07 -17.81 20.49
C PRO A 125 -2.46 -18.93 19.64
N GLU A 126 -1.43 -19.60 20.16
CA GLU A 126 -0.71 -20.68 19.49
C GLU A 126 -1.58 -21.93 19.33
N GLN A 127 -2.32 -22.30 20.38
CA GLN A 127 -3.26 -23.43 20.33
C GLN A 127 -4.35 -23.21 19.28
N LEU A 128 -4.97 -22.03 19.26
CA LEU A 128 -6.02 -21.72 18.28
C LEU A 128 -5.48 -21.65 16.87
N ALA A 129 -4.33 -21.03 16.66
CA ALA A 129 -3.72 -20.94 15.35
C ALA A 129 -3.42 -22.34 14.79
N ALA A 130 -2.77 -23.21 15.58
CA ALA A 130 -2.48 -24.58 15.15
C ALA A 130 -3.76 -25.36 14.81
N GLU A 131 -4.78 -25.27 15.67
CA GLU A 131 -6.06 -25.96 15.45
C GLU A 131 -6.81 -25.47 14.21
N TRP A 132 -6.95 -24.14 14.04
CA TRP A 132 -7.70 -23.58 12.92
C TRP A 132 -7.00 -23.81 11.59
N ILE A 133 -5.67 -23.71 11.56
CA ILE A 133 -4.89 -23.98 10.35
C ILE A 133 -4.94 -25.47 9.98
N ALA A 134 -4.87 -26.38 10.97
CA ALA A 134 -4.98 -27.81 10.70
C ALA A 134 -6.38 -28.23 10.21
N ALA A 135 -7.43 -27.52 10.63
CA ALA A 135 -8.82 -27.87 10.32
C ALA A 135 -9.40 -27.14 9.09
N THR A 136 -8.81 -26.04 8.63
CA THR A 136 -9.39 -25.26 7.53
C THR A 136 -9.27 -25.96 6.18
N ARG A 137 -10.30 -25.79 5.36
CA ARG A 137 -10.36 -26.26 3.97
C ARG A 137 -10.23 -25.11 2.96
N LEU A 138 -10.11 -23.86 3.44
CA LEU A 138 -9.98 -22.68 2.58
C LEU A 138 -8.66 -22.61 1.82
N GLY A 139 -7.73 -23.55 2.04
CA GLY A 139 -6.55 -23.74 1.20
C GLY A 139 -6.90 -24.17 -0.21
N ASP A 140 -7.98 -24.94 -0.36
CA ASP A 140 -8.46 -25.42 -1.64
C ASP A 140 -9.27 -24.33 -2.38
N PRO A 141 -8.84 -23.87 -3.58
CA PRO A 141 -9.65 -22.98 -4.40
C PRO A 141 -11.04 -23.53 -4.73
N ALA A 142 -11.22 -24.85 -4.86
CA ALA A 142 -12.53 -25.44 -5.16
C ALA A 142 -13.52 -25.25 -4.01
N VAL A 143 -13.06 -25.37 -2.75
CA VAL A 143 -13.87 -25.08 -1.55
C VAL A 143 -14.27 -23.61 -1.52
N ARG A 144 -13.33 -22.70 -1.79
CA ARG A 144 -13.62 -21.25 -1.86
C ARG A 144 -14.64 -20.91 -2.95
N ARG A 145 -14.52 -21.52 -4.14
CA ARG A 145 -15.49 -21.36 -5.24
C ARG A 145 -16.88 -21.87 -4.85
N SER A 146 -16.95 -23.04 -4.22
CA SER A 146 -18.21 -23.63 -3.76
C SER A 146 -18.92 -22.74 -2.73
N LEU A 147 -18.18 -22.25 -1.71
CA LEU A 147 -18.72 -21.33 -0.71
C LEU A 147 -19.20 -20.00 -1.31
N TRP A 148 -18.43 -19.44 -2.27
CA TRP A 148 -18.81 -18.21 -2.96
C TRP A 148 -20.08 -18.36 -3.79
N ALA A 149 -20.21 -19.46 -4.54
CA ALA A 149 -21.38 -19.74 -5.37
C ALA A 149 -22.61 -20.08 -4.53
N GLY A 150 -22.44 -20.84 -3.45
CA GLY A 150 -23.52 -21.29 -2.57
C GLY A 150 -24.11 -20.20 -1.65
N GLY A 151 -23.48 -19.02 -1.57
CA GLY A 151 -24.02 -17.86 -0.87
C GLY A 151 -24.32 -18.11 0.60
N LYS A 152 -25.35 -17.45 1.13
CA LYS A 152 -25.66 -17.45 2.58
C LYS A 152 -25.85 -18.84 3.17
N GLU A 153 -26.49 -19.74 2.43
CA GLU A 153 -26.76 -21.11 2.88
C GLU A 153 -25.46 -21.91 3.04
N ALA A 154 -24.55 -21.82 2.06
CA ALA A 154 -23.25 -22.48 2.14
C ALA A 154 -22.36 -21.91 3.25
N ILE A 155 -22.43 -20.59 3.49
CA ILE A 155 -21.72 -19.95 4.61
C ILE A 155 -22.29 -20.42 5.95
N ALA A 156 -23.62 -20.42 6.12
CA ALA A 156 -24.28 -20.83 7.36
C ALA A 156 -24.05 -22.32 7.68
N GLY A 157 -23.98 -23.17 6.66
CA GLY A 157 -23.70 -24.60 6.80
C GLY A 157 -22.21 -24.96 6.90
N SER A 158 -21.30 -23.98 6.87
CA SER A 158 -19.85 -24.26 6.88
C SER A 158 -19.32 -24.53 8.29
N ASP A 159 -18.60 -25.64 8.42
CA ASP A 159 -17.86 -25.98 9.65
C ASP A 159 -16.42 -25.45 9.67
N ASP A 160 -15.98 -24.76 8.61
CA ASP A 160 -14.62 -24.23 8.54
C ASP A 160 -14.36 -23.20 9.66
N PRO A 161 -13.25 -23.35 10.42
CA PRO A 161 -12.98 -22.50 11.58
C PRO A 161 -12.86 -21.01 11.23
N PHE A 162 -12.33 -20.66 10.06
CA PHE A 162 -12.21 -19.26 9.66
C PHE A 162 -13.54 -18.68 9.20
N ILE A 163 -14.43 -19.48 8.59
CA ILE A 163 -15.79 -19.03 8.27
C ILE A 163 -16.56 -18.76 9.55
N LYS A 164 -16.51 -19.67 10.54
CA LYS A 164 -17.12 -19.46 11.86
C LYS A 164 -16.57 -18.23 12.55
N LEU A 165 -15.24 -18.05 12.55
CA LEU A 165 -14.60 -16.87 13.13
C LEU A 165 -15.07 -15.58 12.43
N ALA A 166 -15.01 -15.53 11.10
CA ALA A 166 -15.42 -14.36 10.32
C ALA A 166 -16.88 -13.99 10.62
N SER A 167 -17.80 -14.95 10.61
CA SER A 167 -19.20 -14.72 10.96
C SER A 167 -19.38 -14.23 12.40
N ALA A 168 -18.62 -14.79 13.36
CA ALA A 168 -18.72 -14.39 14.77
C ALA A 168 -18.25 -12.96 15.03
N VAL A 169 -17.25 -12.47 14.30
CA VAL A 169 -16.66 -11.14 14.53
C VAL A 169 -17.23 -10.04 13.63
N ASP A 170 -17.93 -10.40 12.54
CA ASP A 170 -18.30 -9.43 11.50
C ASP A 170 -19.28 -8.35 11.99
N THR A 171 -20.22 -8.70 12.87
CA THR A 171 -21.13 -7.72 13.47
C THR A 171 -20.37 -6.63 14.24
N ALA A 172 -19.38 -7.02 15.05
CA ALA A 172 -18.54 -6.07 15.78
C ALA A 172 -17.65 -5.26 14.82
N ALA A 173 -17.10 -5.90 13.79
CA ALA A 173 -16.28 -5.28 12.75
C ALA A 173 -17.07 -4.18 12.00
N ARG A 174 -18.29 -4.49 11.54
CA ARG A 174 -19.17 -3.53 10.88
C ARG A 174 -19.63 -2.41 11.82
N ALA A 175 -19.85 -2.70 13.09
CA ALA A 175 -20.22 -1.68 14.07
C ALA A 175 -19.09 -0.65 14.27
N ILE A 176 -17.85 -1.10 14.45
CA ILE A 176 -16.69 -0.19 14.60
C ILE A 176 -16.37 0.54 13.29
N ARG A 177 -16.55 -0.13 12.14
CA ARG A 177 -16.46 0.51 10.81
C ARG A 177 -17.42 1.67 10.68
N LYS A 178 -18.72 1.44 10.91
CA LYS A 178 -19.74 2.49 10.81
C LYS A 178 -19.46 3.67 11.73
N ARG A 179 -18.92 3.41 12.93
CA ARG A 179 -18.51 4.47 13.85
C ARG A 179 -17.35 5.28 13.27
N TYR A 180 -16.30 4.62 12.78
CA TYR A 180 -15.16 5.28 12.14
C TYR A 180 -15.60 6.12 10.92
N GLU A 181 -16.37 5.53 10.00
CA GLU A 181 -16.85 6.21 8.79
C GLU A 181 -17.65 7.47 9.13
N ARG A 182 -18.56 7.37 10.12
CA ARG A 182 -19.44 8.48 10.52
C ARG A 182 -18.73 9.57 11.32
N GLU A 183 -17.96 9.19 12.34
CA GLU A 183 -17.44 10.11 13.34
C GLU A 183 -16.03 10.62 13.00
N VAL A 184 -15.31 9.90 12.13
CA VAL A 184 -13.94 10.24 11.73
C VAL A 184 -13.87 10.58 10.26
N GLU A 185 -14.09 9.62 9.37
CA GLU A 185 -13.81 9.76 7.94
C GLU A 185 -14.68 10.86 7.30
N ALA A 186 -16.00 10.79 7.45
CA ALA A 186 -16.92 11.78 6.88
C ALA A 186 -16.67 13.20 7.43
N VAL A 187 -16.31 13.32 8.71
CA VAL A 187 -15.97 14.61 9.33
C VAL A 187 -14.67 15.15 8.76
N VAL A 188 -13.63 14.33 8.65
CA VAL A 188 -12.33 14.73 8.09
C VAL A 188 -12.46 15.11 6.63
N GLN A 189 -13.19 14.33 5.82
CA GLN A 189 -13.39 14.59 4.40
C GLN A 189 -14.08 15.95 4.17
N LYS A 190 -15.24 16.16 4.80
CA LYS A 190 -16.01 17.41 4.69
C LYS A 190 -15.19 18.63 5.11
N ASN A 191 -14.48 18.55 6.22
CA ASN A 191 -13.74 19.70 6.75
C ASN A 191 -12.43 19.94 6.00
N THR A 192 -11.80 18.90 5.44
CA THR A 192 -10.67 19.05 4.50
C THR A 192 -11.10 19.82 3.26
N GLU A 193 -12.30 19.58 2.74
CA GLU A 193 -12.85 20.35 1.60
C GLU A 193 -13.00 21.84 1.96
N LEU A 194 -13.50 22.17 3.14
CA LEU A 194 -13.60 23.57 3.61
C LEU A 194 -12.23 24.23 3.74
N ILE A 195 -11.23 23.50 4.26
CA ILE A 195 -9.84 23.99 4.33
C ILE A 195 -9.27 24.20 2.94
N ALA A 196 -9.54 23.31 1.98
CA ALA A 196 -9.14 23.48 0.59
C ALA A 196 -9.76 24.74 -0.03
N GLN A 197 -11.05 25.01 0.20
CA GLN A 197 -11.69 26.27 -0.24
C GLN A 197 -11.00 27.52 0.35
N ALA A 198 -10.55 27.46 1.61
CA ALA A 198 -9.79 28.53 2.23
C ALA A 198 -8.40 28.73 1.58
N ARG A 199 -7.73 27.62 1.21
CA ARG A 199 -6.46 27.65 0.47
C ARG A 199 -6.64 28.26 -0.91
N PHE A 200 -7.67 27.86 -1.66
CA PHE A 200 -8.00 28.44 -2.96
C PHE A 200 -8.32 29.93 -2.86
N ALA A 201 -9.08 30.37 -1.85
CA ALA A 201 -9.37 31.78 -1.64
C ALA A 201 -8.10 32.61 -1.35
N ARG A 202 -7.07 32.02 -0.75
CA ARG A 202 -5.80 32.70 -0.43
C ARG A 202 -4.79 32.67 -1.58
N HIS A 203 -4.65 31.53 -2.22
CA HIS A 203 -3.54 31.23 -3.12
C HIS A 203 -3.99 31.09 -4.58
N GLY A 204 -5.29 31.15 -4.86
CA GLY A 204 -5.83 30.82 -6.17
C GLY A 204 -5.51 29.36 -6.55
N THR A 205 -5.33 29.13 -7.84
CA THR A 205 -5.06 27.81 -8.43
C THR A 205 -3.57 27.56 -8.67
N SER A 206 -2.68 28.39 -8.11
CA SER A 206 -1.22 28.21 -8.29
C SER A 206 -0.65 27.05 -7.47
N ALA A 207 -1.39 26.54 -6.48
CA ALA A 207 -1.02 25.34 -5.73
C ALA A 207 -1.61 24.10 -6.41
N TYR A 208 -0.82 23.03 -6.50
CA TYR A 208 -1.29 21.74 -7.01
C TYR A 208 -2.09 20.97 -5.93
N PRO A 209 -3.08 20.16 -6.33
CA PRO A 209 -3.83 19.31 -5.41
C PRO A 209 -3.00 18.09 -4.99
N ASP A 210 -3.35 17.49 -3.85
CA ASP A 210 -2.76 16.22 -3.39
C ASP A 210 -2.93 15.10 -4.43
N ALA A 211 -2.05 14.09 -4.39
CA ALA A 211 -2.12 12.93 -5.29
C ALA A 211 -3.39 12.10 -5.04
N THR A 212 -4.08 11.70 -6.10
CA THR A 212 -5.36 10.96 -6.04
C THR A 212 -5.39 9.78 -7.01
N PHE A 213 -4.24 9.18 -7.33
CA PHE A 213 -4.10 8.16 -8.40
C PHE A 213 -4.60 8.63 -9.78
N THR A 214 -4.57 9.94 -10.03
CA THR A 214 -4.80 10.53 -11.35
C THR A 214 -3.48 10.99 -11.95
N LEU A 215 -3.43 11.14 -13.28
CA LEU A 215 -2.23 11.60 -13.97
C LEU A 215 -1.78 12.97 -13.44
N ARG A 216 -0.49 13.09 -13.10
CA ARG A 216 0.17 14.34 -12.71
C ARG A 216 1.49 14.49 -13.46
N LEU A 217 1.92 15.74 -13.63
CA LEU A 217 3.22 16.09 -14.19
C LEU A 217 4.03 16.84 -13.14
N SER A 218 5.28 16.44 -12.99
CA SER A 218 6.26 17.07 -12.11
C SER A 218 7.48 17.40 -12.95
N TYR A 219 8.04 18.60 -12.81
CA TYR A 219 9.24 19.03 -13.53
C TYR A 219 10.33 19.42 -12.55
N GLY A 220 11.58 19.28 -12.98
CA GLY A 220 12.73 19.52 -12.14
C GLY A 220 14.02 19.44 -12.93
N GLU A 221 15.12 19.44 -12.21
CA GLU A 221 16.46 19.37 -12.76
C GLU A 221 17.26 18.23 -12.13
N VAL A 222 18.26 17.75 -12.87
CA VAL A 222 19.19 16.75 -12.37
C VAL A 222 20.12 17.41 -11.37
N ALA A 223 19.93 17.11 -10.08
CA ALA A 223 20.66 17.76 -9.01
C ALA A 223 20.93 16.82 -7.84
N GLY A 224 22.16 16.81 -7.37
CA GLY A 224 22.55 16.16 -6.12
C GLY A 224 22.02 16.90 -4.88
N TRP A 225 22.43 16.49 -3.69
CA TRP A 225 22.08 17.19 -2.44
C TRP A 225 23.27 17.29 -1.49
N SER A 226 23.09 17.98 -0.36
CA SER A 226 24.08 18.04 0.72
C SER A 226 23.64 17.18 1.91
N GLU A 227 24.54 16.34 2.39
CA GLU A 227 24.29 15.45 3.54
C GLU A 227 25.52 15.39 4.44
N GLY A 228 25.35 15.75 5.72
CA GLY A 228 26.46 15.76 6.68
C GLY A 228 27.67 16.59 6.24
N GLY A 229 27.44 17.70 5.53
CA GLY A 229 28.51 18.55 4.96
C GLY A 229 29.12 18.04 3.65
N ARG A 230 28.75 16.84 3.18
CA ARG A 230 29.22 16.28 1.90
C ARG A 230 28.25 16.62 0.77
N LYS A 231 28.78 16.82 -0.43
CA LYS A 231 27.99 16.94 -1.66
C LYS A 231 27.79 15.54 -2.23
N ILE A 232 26.54 15.12 -2.36
CA ILE A 232 26.18 13.87 -3.03
C ILE A 232 25.93 14.20 -4.51
N PRO A 233 26.65 13.56 -5.45
CA PRO A 233 26.49 13.85 -6.87
C PRO A 233 25.16 13.31 -7.42
N PRO A 234 24.67 13.85 -8.55
CA PRO A 234 23.41 13.45 -9.13
C PRO A 234 23.42 12.11 -9.88
N PHE A 235 24.58 11.48 -10.07
CA PHE A 235 24.72 10.27 -10.89
C PHE A 235 25.53 9.19 -10.16
N THR A 236 25.17 7.95 -10.43
CA THR A 236 26.03 6.78 -10.23
C THR A 236 26.40 6.16 -11.58
N ASP A 237 27.31 5.20 -11.58
CA ASP A 237 27.76 4.47 -12.77
C ASP A 237 27.71 2.95 -12.56
N ILE A 238 27.87 2.19 -13.64
CA ILE A 238 27.87 0.72 -13.61
C ILE A 238 29.07 0.20 -12.81
N ALA A 239 30.23 0.86 -12.86
CA ALA A 239 31.40 0.51 -12.06
C ALA A 239 31.05 0.45 -10.56
N GLY A 240 30.22 1.38 -10.09
CA GLY A 240 29.75 1.47 -8.72
C GLY A 240 28.97 0.25 -8.23
N ALA A 241 28.34 -0.52 -9.12
CA ALA A 241 27.67 -1.77 -8.75
C ALA A 241 28.71 -2.84 -8.38
N PHE A 242 29.73 -3.04 -9.22
CA PHE A 242 30.83 -3.97 -8.94
C PHE A 242 31.66 -3.56 -7.72
N ALA A 243 31.84 -2.25 -7.50
CA ALA A 243 32.60 -1.75 -6.35
C ALA A 243 31.89 -1.97 -5.00
N ARG A 244 30.56 -2.19 -5.01
CA ARG A 244 29.74 -2.40 -3.80
C ARG A 244 29.38 -3.85 -3.55
N GLU A 245 29.74 -4.74 -4.47
CA GLU A 245 29.43 -6.15 -4.38
C GLU A 245 30.11 -6.80 -3.16
N THR A 246 29.37 -7.64 -2.44
CA THR A 246 29.87 -8.40 -1.28
C THR A 246 29.71 -9.92 -1.45
N ALA A 247 29.21 -10.36 -2.60
CA ALA A 247 28.80 -11.75 -2.89
C ALA A 247 27.72 -12.32 -1.96
N ALA A 248 27.09 -11.49 -1.13
CA ALA A 248 25.98 -11.85 -0.26
C ALA A 248 24.78 -10.94 -0.54
N ASP A 249 23.57 -11.49 -0.44
CA ASP A 249 22.33 -10.72 -0.53
C ASP A 249 22.32 -9.56 0.49
N PRO A 250 21.92 -8.33 0.11
CA PRO A 250 21.37 -7.91 -1.19
C PRO A 250 22.42 -7.36 -2.19
N PHE A 251 23.72 -7.45 -1.88
CA PHE A 251 24.84 -6.96 -2.72
C PHE A 251 25.57 -8.08 -3.48
N ALA A 252 24.87 -9.15 -3.83
CA ALA A 252 25.38 -10.23 -4.67
C ALA A 252 25.01 -9.95 -6.14
N LEU A 253 25.98 -9.57 -6.97
CA LEU A 253 25.74 -9.47 -8.40
C LEU A 253 25.55 -10.89 -8.98
N PRO A 254 24.57 -11.11 -9.86
CA PRO A 254 24.35 -12.42 -10.44
C PRO A 254 25.47 -12.74 -11.46
N ALA A 255 25.71 -14.04 -11.69
CA ALA A 255 26.77 -14.53 -12.58
C ALA A 255 26.76 -13.89 -13.98
N SER A 256 25.59 -13.51 -14.50
CA SER A 256 25.44 -12.82 -15.79
C SER A 256 26.16 -11.47 -15.83
N TRP A 257 26.15 -10.70 -14.73
CA TRP A 257 26.88 -9.43 -14.65
C TRP A 257 28.39 -9.62 -14.65
N HIS A 258 28.90 -10.64 -13.96
CA HIS A 258 30.32 -11.00 -14.00
C HIS A 258 30.77 -11.40 -15.41
N ALA A 259 29.99 -12.26 -16.08
CA ALA A 259 30.27 -12.69 -17.45
C ALA A 259 30.21 -11.53 -18.46
N ALA A 260 29.40 -10.51 -18.20
CA ALA A 260 29.28 -9.33 -19.05
C ALA A 260 30.32 -8.25 -18.75
N LYS A 261 30.99 -8.25 -17.59
CA LYS A 261 31.84 -7.15 -17.10
C LYS A 261 32.83 -6.61 -18.13
N GLY A 262 33.53 -7.49 -18.87
CA GLY A 262 34.50 -7.07 -19.89
C GLY A 262 33.90 -6.41 -21.15
N ARG A 263 32.58 -6.47 -21.32
CA ARG A 263 31.84 -5.91 -22.46
C ARG A 263 31.04 -4.65 -22.06
N LEU A 264 30.80 -4.45 -20.77
CA LEU A 264 30.07 -3.31 -20.22
C LEU A 264 30.91 -2.03 -20.29
N ASP A 265 30.27 -0.93 -20.67
CA ASP A 265 30.77 0.41 -20.39
C ASP A 265 30.59 0.70 -18.90
N LEU A 266 31.68 0.53 -18.14
CA LEU A 266 31.66 0.76 -16.70
C LEU A 266 31.43 2.24 -16.33
N GLY A 267 31.65 3.17 -17.26
CA GLY A 267 31.38 4.61 -17.10
C GLY A 267 29.94 5.01 -17.44
N GLN A 268 29.14 4.10 -17.99
CA GLN A 268 27.74 4.33 -18.26
C GLN A 268 27.02 4.69 -16.96
N ARG A 269 26.33 5.84 -16.95
CA ARG A 269 25.48 6.27 -15.85
C ARG A 269 24.47 5.18 -15.54
N PHE A 270 24.39 4.78 -14.28
CA PHE A 270 23.48 3.74 -13.83
C PHE A 270 22.16 4.34 -13.33
N ASN A 271 22.21 5.03 -12.20
CA ASN A 271 21.07 5.75 -11.65
C ASN A 271 21.38 7.26 -11.63
N PHE A 272 20.32 8.05 -11.54
CA PHE A 272 20.42 9.49 -11.34
C PHE A 272 19.31 10.03 -10.45
N VAL A 273 19.53 11.23 -9.91
CA VAL A 273 18.57 11.91 -9.06
C VAL A 273 18.15 13.27 -9.58
N THR A 274 16.91 13.65 -9.30
CA THR A 274 16.32 14.91 -9.76
C THR A 274 15.53 15.59 -8.65
N THR A 275 15.22 16.88 -8.84
CA THR A 275 14.37 17.67 -7.94
C THR A 275 12.87 17.47 -8.19
N ASN A 276 12.47 16.50 -9.00
CA ASN A 276 11.05 16.20 -9.24
C ASN A 276 10.38 15.77 -7.93
N ASP A 277 9.18 16.29 -7.68
CA ASP A 277 8.32 15.85 -6.58
C ASP A 277 7.56 14.58 -7.01
N ILE A 278 7.78 13.49 -6.27
CA ILE A 278 7.19 12.17 -6.53
C ILE A 278 6.69 11.54 -5.22
N ILE A 279 5.76 10.60 -5.34
CA ILE A 279 5.28 9.78 -4.22
C ILE A 279 4.94 8.36 -4.70
N GLY A 280 4.48 7.49 -3.80
CA GLY A 280 3.98 6.16 -4.14
C GLY A 280 2.94 6.24 -5.28
N GLY A 281 3.15 5.41 -6.31
CA GLY A 281 2.41 5.45 -7.57
C GLY A 281 3.22 6.01 -8.75
N ASN A 282 4.34 6.69 -8.52
CA ASN A 282 5.21 7.18 -9.59
C ASN A 282 6.24 6.14 -10.11
N SER A 283 6.46 5.01 -9.43
CA SER A 283 7.38 3.97 -9.90
C SER A 283 7.00 3.51 -11.32
N GLY A 284 7.96 3.54 -12.24
CA GLY A 284 7.79 3.29 -13.67
C GLY A 284 7.52 4.54 -14.52
N SER A 285 7.37 5.74 -13.92
CA SER A 285 7.13 6.97 -14.69
C SER A 285 8.32 7.32 -15.58
N PRO A 286 8.10 7.69 -16.85
CA PRO A 286 9.17 8.11 -17.75
C PRO A 286 9.72 9.48 -17.36
N MET A 287 11.05 9.59 -17.34
CA MET A 287 11.76 10.86 -17.26
C MET A 287 12.02 11.39 -18.65
N ILE A 288 11.47 12.57 -18.95
CA ILE A 288 11.50 13.16 -20.30
C ILE A 288 12.38 14.42 -20.27
N ASN A 289 13.32 14.52 -21.20
CA ASN A 289 14.18 15.69 -21.33
C ASN A 289 13.51 16.83 -22.13
N ARG A 290 14.21 17.96 -22.31
CA ARG A 290 13.69 19.12 -23.07
C ARG A 290 13.43 18.84 -24.55
N ALA A 291 14.03 17.79 -25.12
CA ALA A 291 13.82 17.38 -26.50
C ALA A 291 12.66 16.36 -26.65
N GLY A 292 12.01 15.96 -25.55
CA GLY A 292 10.94 14.96 -25.58
C GLY A 292 11.42 13.51 -25.55
N GLU A 293 12.69 13.28 -25.25
CA GLU A 293 13.28 11.93 -25.22
C GLU A 293 13.22 11.32 -23.81
N ILE A 294 13.04 9.99 -23.74
CA ILE A 294 13.07 9.24 -22.48
C ILE A 294 14.52 9.06 -22.03
N VAL A 295 14.88 9.65 -20.89
CA VAL A 295 16.23 9.58 -20.31
C VAL A 295 16.33 8.66 -19.09
N GLY A 296 15.20 8.13 -18.62
CA GLY A 296 15.18 7.18 -17.52
C GLY A 296 13.78 6.84 -17.04
N LEU A 297 13.71 5.99 -16.02
CA LEU A 297 12.47 5.57 -15.37
C LEU A 297 12.59 5.78 -13.86
N ILE A 298 11.61 6.46 -13.27
CA ILE A 298 11.50 6.60 -11.82
C ILE A 298 11.31 5.24 -11.18
N PHE A 299 12.01 4.97 -10.07
CA PHE A 299 11.75 3.77 -9.28
C PHE A 299 11.63 4.04 -7.79
N ASP A 300 12.23 5.12 -7.26
CA ASP A 300 12.23 5.42 -5.83
C ASP A 300 12.48 6.92 -5.55
N GLY A 301 12.48 7.30 -4.28
CA GLY A 301 13.00 8.57 -3.76
C GLY A 301 14.13 8.35 -2.75
N ASN A 302 14.89 9.40 -2.43
CA ASN A 302 15.90 9.29 -1.38
C ASN A 302 15.27 9.29 0.03
N ILE A 303 16.03 8.96 1.08
CA ILE A 303 15.50 8.84 2.44
C ILE A 303 14.76 10.10 2.93
N HIS A 304 15.21 11.27 2.51
CA HIS A 304 14.61 12.57 2.85
C HIS A 304 13.22 12.75 2.22
N SER A 305 12.94 12.09 1.07
CA SER A 305 11.64 12.18 0.41
C SER A 305 10.53 11.37 1.11
N LEU A 306 10.82 10.58 2.15
CA LEU A 306 9.79 9.89 2.94
C LEU A 306 8.79 10.87 3.59
N GLY A 307 9.27 12.06 3.97
CA GLY A 307 8.42 13.15 4.46
C GLY A 307 7.59 13.85 3.37
N GLY A 308 7.85 13.56 2.09
CA GLY A 308 7.22 14.18 0.92
C GLY A 308 5.71 14.04 0.87
N ALA A 309 5.15 13.03 1.54
CA ALA A 309 3.70 12.90 1.72
C ALA A 309 3.05 14.07 2.49
N PHE A 310 3.84 14.79 3.29
CA PHE A 310 3.40 15.94 4.07
C PHE A 310 4.02 17.25 3.57
N TRP A 311 5.30 17.22 3.19
CA TRP A 311 6.03 18.41 2.76
C TRP A 311 7.21 18.08 1.85
N PHE A 312 7.32 18.81 0.74
CA PHE A 312 8.46 18.73 -0.16
C PHE A 312 9.57 19.71 0.26
N ASP A 313 10.75 19.20 0.63
CA ASP A 313 11.93 20.02 0.87
C ASP A 313 12.85 20.06 -0.36
N PRO A 314 12.92 21.17 -1.11
CA PRO A 314 13.74 21.26 -2.33
C PRO A 314 15.24 21.09 -2.08
N ARG A 315 15.71 21.29 -0.85
CA ARG A 315 17.13 21.19 -0.49
C ARG A 315 17.62 19.74 -0.48
N THR A 316 16.75 18.81 -0.11
CA THR A 316 17.13 17.42 0.20
C THR A 316 16.31 16.38 -0.53
N ASN A 317 15.03 16.62 -0.83
CA ASN A 317 14.18 15.62 -1.48
C ASN A 317 14.66 15.38 -2.90
N ARG A 318 14.85 14.11 -3.25
CA ARG A 318 15.26 13.72 -4.60
C ARG A 318 14.45 12.52 -5.07
N ALA A 319 13.93 12.63 -6.28
CA ALA A 319 13.44 11.49 -7.04
C ALA A 319 14.63 10.70 -7.61
N VAL A 320 14.55 9.37 -7.58
CA VAL A 320 15.59 8.45 -8.04
C VAL A 320 15.07 7.70 -9.27
N ALA A 321 15.88 7.72 -10.34
CA ALA A 321 15.59 7.08 -11.60
C ALA A 321 16.76 6.19 -12.06
N VAL A 322 16.45 5.13 -12.79
CA VAL A 322 17.43 4.39 -13.57
C VAL A 322 17.62 5.10 -14.91
N HIS A 323 18.87 5.22 -15.36
CA HIS A 323 19.23 5.88 -16.61
C HIS A 323 18.89 4.97 -17.81
N SER A 324 18.34 5.54 -18.89
CA SER A 324 17.97 4.76 -20.09
C SER A 324 19.17 4.02 -20.70
N GLY A 325 20.34 4.66 -20.73
CA GLY A 325 21.59 4.01 -21.16
C GLY A 325 21.95 2.76 -20.35
N ALA A 326 21.71 2.73 -19.03
CA ALA A 326 21.94 1.53 -18.23
C ALA A 326 20.95 0.42 -18.55
N ILE A 327 19.67 0.77 -18.81
CA ILE A 327 18.66 -0.19 -19.25
C ILE A 327 19.11 -0.86 -20.55
N LEU A 328 19.50 -0.07 -21.56
CA LEU A 328 19.94 -0.59 -22.86
C LEU A 328 21.21 -1.44 -22.73
N GLU A 329 22.18 -0.98 -21.93
CA GLU A 329 23.43 -1.68 -21.67
C GLU A 329 23.20 -3.05 -21.02
N SER A 330 22.34 -3.10 -19.98
CA SER A 330 21.98 -4.34 -19.31
C SER A 330 21.18 -5.28 -20.21
N LEU A 331 20.17 -4.77 -20.93
CA LEU A 331 19.38 -5.58 -21.87
C LEU A 331 20.27 -6.25 -22.93
N GLY A 332 21.11 -5.46 -23.60
CA GLY A 332 21.96 -5.97 -24.68
C GLY A 332 23.08 -6.88 -24.22
N LYS A 333 23.80 -6.52 -23.15
CA LYS A 333 25.08 -7.15 -22.81
C LYS A 333 25.02 -8.13 -21.64
N VAL A 334 24.11 -7.91 -20.69
CA VAL A 334 23.95 -8.77 -19.50
C VAL A 334 22.91 -9.84 -19.77
N TYR A 335 21.75 -9.46 -20.29
CA TYR A 335 20.58 -10.34 -20.41
C TYR A 335 20.35 -10.89 -21.82
N GLY A 336 21.09 -10.43 -22.82
CA GLY A 336 20.98 -10.91 -24.20
C GLY A 336 19.67 -10.55 -24.90
N ALA A 337 18.92 -9.58 -24.38
CA ALA A 337 17.67 -9.06 -24.95
C ALA A 337 17.95 -8.03 -26.06
N THR A 338 18.78 -8.40 -27.04
CA THR A 338 19.24 -7.49 -28.11
C THR A 338 18.11 -7.05 -29.05
N ASP A 339 17.13 -7.90 -29.31
CA ASP A 339 15.99 -7.56 -30.17
C ASP A 339 15.12 -6.48 -29.54
N LEU A 340 14.82 -6.61 -28.25
CA LEU A 340 14.10 -5.59 -27.49
C LEU A 340 14.87 -4.27 -27.42
N ALA A 341 16.19 -4.32 -27.19
CA ALA A 341 17.01 -3.12 -27.17
C ALA A 341 16.99 -2.38 -28.52
N ARG A 342 17.03 -3.12 -29.65
CA ARG A 342 16.91 -2.54 -31.01
C ARG A 342 15.53 -1.94 -31.24
N GLU A 343 14.47 -2.65 -30.87
CA GLU A 343 13.09 -2.16 -30.98
C GLU A 343 12.91 -0.83 -30.22
N ILE A 344 13.40 -0.74 -28.97
CA ILE A 344 13.35 0.49 -28.17
C ILE A 344 14.10 1.65 -28.84
N MET A 345 15.23 1.36 -29.51
CA MET A 345 16.02 2.35 -30.24
C MET A 345 15.47 2.66 -31.65
N GLY A 346 14.42 1.96 -32.10
CA GLY A 346 13.87 2.08 -33.45
C GLY A 346 14.82 1.59 -34.56
N GLN A 347 15.63 0.56 -34.27
CA GLN A 347 16.65 0.00 -35.16
C GLN A 347 16.25 -1.32 -35.83
#